data_AF-R7A5C2-F1
#
_entry.id   AF-R7A5C2-F1
#
_cell.length_a   1.000
_cell.length_b   1.000
_cell.length_c   1.000
_cell.angle_alpha   90.00
_cell.angle_beta   90.00
_cell.angle_gamma   90.00
#
_symmetry.space_group_name_H-M   'P 1'
#
loop_
_entity.id
_entity.type
_entity.pdbx_description
1 polymer ?
#
loop_
_entity_poly.entity_id
_entity_poly.type
_entity_poly.pdbx_seq_one_letter_code
_entity_poly.pdbx_strand_id
1 'polypeptide(L)'
;MKWEKNKNTATDFLLSFFIITACITIMEAVIGTIFMPGERFGFEAFFSPPLFGFLSALSSVVTFSRRQLSAGAMAVRLFLQLAMIEAMVLLVNFFFGNWELFTAPMILTLILGIALIFCVVYLVMWLNERRISRFFNERLLEFQKEVQLRNEERLKNQEAWGGR
;
A
#
# COMPACT_ATOMS: atom_id res chain seq x y z
N MET A 1 3.17 -7.42 -25.85
CA MET A 1 3.15 -8.01 -24.49
C MET A 1 2.78 -6.93 -23.45
N LYS A 2 1.59 -6.33 -23.55
CA LYS A 2 1.16 -5.14 -22.78
C LYS A 2 0.07 -5.44 -21.74
N TRP A 3 -0.35 -6.71 -21.63
CA TRP A 3 -1.57 -7.13 -20.91
C TRP A 3 -1.34 -7.81 -19.55
N GLU A 4 -0.13 -8.29 -19.21
CA GLU A 4 0.12 -8.91 -17.90
C GLU A 4 0.55 -7.93 -16.80
N LYS A 5 0.99 -6.72 -17.15
CA LYS A 5 1.55 -5.76 -16.18
C LYS A 5 0.49 -5.01 -15.35
N ASN A 6 -0.80 -5.24 -15.59
CA ASN A 6 -1.90 -4.47 -14.99
C ASN A 6 -2.67 -5.17 -13.87
N LYS A 7 -2.49 -6.49 -13.68
CA LYS A 7 -3.26 -7.24 -12.66
C LYS A 7 -2.80 -6.94 -11.22
N ASN A 8 -1.53 -6.62 -11.01
CA ASN A 8 -1.02 -6.35 -9.66
C ASN A 8 -1.33 -4.91 -9.24
N THR A 9 -1.16 -3.91 -10.12
CA THR A 9 -1.37 -2.49 -9.78
C THR A 9 -2.77 -2.18 -9.25
N ALA A 10 -3.82 -2.74 -9.87
CA ALA A 10 -5.20 -2.52 -9.41
C ALA A 10 -5.46 -3.23 -8.08
N THR A 11 -4.92 -4.44 -7.90
CA THR A 11 -5.02 -5.21 -6.66
C THR A 11 -4.29 -4.51 -5.51
N ASP A 12 -3.07 -4.02 -5.76
CA ASP A 12 -2.25 -3.28 -4.80
C ASP A 12 -2.90 -1.94 -4.42
N PHE A 13 -3.52 -1.25 -5.39
CA PHE A 13 -4.31 -0.06 -5.15
C PHE A 13 -5.53 -0.36 -4.27
N LEU A 14 -6.31 -1.40 -4.59
CA LEU A 14 -7.48 -1.78 -3.81
C LEU A 14 -7.10 -2.23 -2.39
N LEU A 15 -6.04 -3.03 -2.25
CA LEU A 15 -5.51 -3.42 -0.94
C LEU A 15 -5.09 -2.20 -0.13
N SER A 16 -4.31 -1.30 -0.73
CA SER A 16 -3.90 -0.05 -0.07
C SER A 16 -5.11 0.79 0.34
N PHE A 17 -6.09 0.95 -0.55
CA PHE A 17 -7.34 1.67 -0.28
C PHE A 17 -8.07 1.09 0.94
N PHE A 18 -8.34 -0.21 0.95
CA PHE A 18 -9.06 -0.84 2.06
C PHE A 18 -8.30 -0.78 3.38
N ILE A 19 -6.97 -0.98 3.36
CA ILE A 19 -6.14 -0.89 4.56
C ILE A 19 -6.13 0.54 5.10
N ILE A 20 -5.86 1.53 4.24
CA ILE A 20 -5.83 2.94 4.65
C ILE A 20 -7.21 3.33 5.22
N THR A 21 -8.30 3.01 4.51
CA THR A 21 -9.66 3.31 4.98
C THR A 21 -9.94 2.67 6.33
N ALA A 22 -9.63 1.38 6.52
CA ALA A 22 -9.83 0.71 7.81
C ALA A 22 -9.01 1.37 8.94
N CYS A 23 -7.75 1.69 8.68
CA CYS A 23 -6.88 2.36 9.63
C CYS A 23 -7.39 3.77 10.00
N ILE A 24 -7.83 4.56 9.02
CA ILE A 24 -8.42 5.89 9.25
C ILE A 24 -9.71 5.76 10.06
N THR A 25 -10.59 4.82 9.74
CA THR A 25 -11.84 4.60 10.51
C THR A 25 -11.54 4.29 11.97
N ILE A 26 -10.56 3.42 12.24
CA ILE A 26 -10.16 3.07 13.62
C ILE A 26 -9.57 4.31 14.31
N MET A 27 -8.72 5.07 13.62
CA MET A 27 -8.12 6.28 14.16
C MET A 27 -9.17 7.35 14.49
N GLU A 28 -10.13 7.59 13.60
CA GLU A 28 -11.25 8.52 13.83
C GLU A 28 -12.09 8.08 15.03
N ALA A 29 -12.37 6.78 15.17
CA ALA A 29 -13.05 6.25 16.35
C ALA A 29 -12.25 6.52 17.65
N VAL A 30 -10.95 6.25 17.66
CA VAL A 30 -10.08 6.51 18.83
C VAL A 30 -10.06 8.01 19.17
N ILE A 31 -9.83 8.87 18.17
CA ILE A 31 -9.80 10.33 18.36
C ILE A 31 -11.17 10.83 18.85
N GLY A 32 -12.26 10.38 18.24
CA GLY A 32 -13.62 10.73 18.65
C GLY A 32 -13.90 10.35 20.10
N THR A 33 -13.52 9.15 20.54
CA THR A 33 -13.73 8.71 21.93
C THR A 33 -12.92 9.51 22.95
N ILE A 34 -11.74 10.02 22.58
CA ILE A 34 -10.85 10.75 23.50
C ILE A 34 -11.20 12.24 23.54
N PHE A 35 -11.38 12.86 22.38
CA PHE A 35 -11.51 14.32 22.26
C PHE A 35 -12.96 14.79 22.15
N MET A 36 -13.89 13.93 21.72
CA MET A 36 -15.29 14.29 21.49
C MET A 36 -16.27 13.20 21.99
N PRO A 37 -16.16 12.72 23.25
CA PRO A 37 -16.93 11.57 23.74
C PRO A 37 -18.46 11.76 23.76
N GLY A 38 -18.94 13.00 23.66
CA GLY A 38 -20.37 13.33 23.63
C GLY A 38 -20.94 13.55 22.22
N GLU A 39 -20.08 13.66 21.20
CA GLU A 39 -20.49 13.95 19.83
C GLU A 39 -20.86 12.67 19.08
N ARG A 40 -21.85 12.78 18.20
CA ARG A 40 -22.26 11.68 17.31
C ARG A 40 -21.98 12.07 15.88
N PHE A 41 -21.27 11.19 15.17
CA PHE A 41 -21.08 11.35 13.74
C PHE A 41 -22.39 11.20 12.98
N GLY A 42 -22.68 12.17 12.11
CA GLY A 42 -23.73 12.05 11.11
C GLY A 42 -23.34 11.04 10.02
N PHE A 43 -24.32 10.59 9.23
CA PHE A 43 -24.09 9.65 8.13
C PHE A 43 -23.09 10.15 7.08
N GLU A 44 -22.96 11.48 6.94
CA GLU A 44 -22.00 12.10 6.02
C GLU A 44 -20.54 11.83 6.41
N ALA A 45 -20.24 11.79 7.73
CA ALA A 45 -18.90 11.50 8.23
C ALA A 45 -18.49 10.05 7.95
N PHE A 46 -19.43 9.13 7.76
CA PHE A 46 -19.10 7.75 7.41
C PHE A 46 -18.38 7.63 6.04
N PHE A 47 -18.52 8.64 5.18
CA PHE A 47 -17.85 8.70 3.89
C PHE A 47 -16.45 9.35 3.96
N SER A 48 -16.03 9.92 5.10
CA SER A 48 -14.69 10.52 5.20
C SER A 48 -13.57 9.48 5.14
N PRO A 49 -13.58 8.34 5.86
CA PRO A 49 -12.48 7.37 5.77
C PRO A 49 -12.31 6.75 4.38
N PRO A 50 -13.38 6.37 3.65
CA PRO A 50 -13.24 5.94 2.26
C PRO A 50 -12.67 7.04 1.37
N LEU A 51 -13.12 8.29 1.50
CA LEU A 51 -12.63 9.39 0.67
C LEU A 51 -11.13 9.65 0.91
N PHE A 52 -10.71 9.76 2.17
CA PHE A 52 -9.30 9.94 2.52
C PHE A 52 -8.45 8.74 2.13
N GLY A 53 -8.97 7.51 2.30
CA GLY A 53 -8.30 6.30 1.85
C GLY A 53 -8.09 6.27 0.34
N PHE A 54 -9.09 6.69 -0.44
CA PHE A 54 -8.99 6.78 -1.89
C PHE A 54 -7.95 7.82 -2.32
N LEU A 55 -8.02 9.04 -1.77
CA LEU A 55 -7.07 10.11 -2.10
C LEU A 55 -5.62 9.74 -1.72
N SER A 56 -5.45 9.08 -0.58
CA SER A 56 -4.14 8.61 -0.12
C SER A 56 -3.59 7.48 -1.00
N ALA A 57 -4.42 6.49 -1.34
CA ALA A 57 -4.03 5.42 -2.25
C ALA A 57 -3.71 5.96 -3.65
N LEU A 58 -4.47 6.96 -4.13
CA LEU A 58 -4.24 7.61 -5.41
C LEU A 58 -2.91 8.37 -5.43
N SER A 59 -2.61 9.11 -4.36
CA SER A 59 -1.33 9.80 -4.18
C SER A 59 -0.16 8.80 -4.23
N SER A 60 -0.30 7.61 -3.63
CA SER A 60 0.72 6.54 -3.71
C SER A 60 0.98 6.06 -5.14
N VAL A 61 -0.07 5.89 -5.95
CA VAL A 61 0.06 5.42 -7.34
C VAL A 61 0.64 6.49 -8.24
N VAL A 62 0.18 7.74 -8.12
CA VAL A 62 0.72 8.89 -8.88
C VAL A 62 2.19 9.11 -8.51
N THR A 63 2.53 8.87 -7.24
CA THR A 63 3.89 8.92 -6.72
C THR A 63 4.61 7.57 -6.90
N PHE A 64 4.23 6.72 -7.85
CA PHE A 64 5.01 5.53 -8.24
C PHE A 64 5.80 5.79 -9.53
N SER A 65 7.10 6.11 -9.41
CA SER A 65 8.01 6.37 -10.53
C SER A 65 8.94 5.17 -10.71
N ARG A 66 8.97 4.64 -11.93
CA ARG A 66 9.69 3.42 -12.34
C ARG A 66 11.21 3.58 -12.46
N ARG A 67 11.80 4.68 -11.99
CA ARG A 67 13.26 4.84 -12.03
C ARG A 67 13.88 4.01 -10.90
N GLN A 68 14.91 3.23 -11.22
CA GLN A 68 15.81 2.62 -10.23
C GLN A 68 16.46 3.74 -9.43
N LEU A 69 15.82 4.13 -8.34
CA LEU A 69 16.28 5.15 -7.42
C LEU A 69 16.96 4.48 -6.24
N SER A 70 18.09 5.02 -5.80
CA SER A 70 18.78 4.63 -4.58
C SER A 70 17.80 4.63 -3.39
N ALA A 71 18.01 3.74 -2.41
CA ALA A 71 17.16 3.59 -1.23
C ALA A 71 16.90 4.94 -0.50
N GLY A 72 17.89 5.84 -0.49
CA GLY A 72 17.73 7.18 0.08
C GLY A 72 16.74 8.07 -0.68
N ALA A 73 16.73 8.02 -2.02
CA ALA A 73 15.80 8.79 -2.82
C ALA A 73 14.36 8.24 -2.74
N MET A 74 14.21 6.94 -2.50
CA MET A 74 12.91 6.33 -2.20
C MET A 74 12.37 6.81 -0.85
N ALA A 75 13.23 6.88 0.18
CA ALA A 75 12.85 7.37 1.51
C ALA A 75 12.42 8.84 1.49
N VAL A 76 13.15 9.73 0.79
CA VAL A 76 12.77 11.14 0.65
C VAL A 76 11.42 11.31 -0.03
N ARG A 77 11.15 10.51 -1.06
CA ARG A 77 9.88 10.56 -1.77
C ARG A 77 8.71 10.08 -0.92
N LEU A 78 8.95 9.03 -0.15
CA LEU A 78 8.00 8.49 0.81
C LEU A 78 7.67 9.52 1.91
N PHE A 79 8.69 10.22 2.41
CA PHE A 79 8.54 11.33 3.35
C PHE A 79 7.76 12.51 2.76
N LEU A 80 8.06 12.92 1.51
CA LEU A 80 7.31 13.97 0.82
C LEU A 80 5.84 13.60 0.63
N GLN A 81 5.56 12.34 0.34
CA GLN A 81 4.18 11.86 0.20
C GLN A 81 3.43 11.90 1.54
N LEU A 82 4.08 11.45 2.62
CA LEU A 82 3.53 11.57 3.98
C LEU A 82 3.27 13.04 4.34
N ALA A 83 4.24 13.91 4.10
CA ALA A 83 4.12 15.35 4.35
C ALA A 83 2.98 15.98 3.55
N MET A 84 2.76 15.56 2.29
CA MET A 84 1.62 16.02 1.50
C MET A 84 0.28 15.58 2.09
N ILE A 85 0.16 14.32 2.54
CA ILE A 85 -1.08 13.81 3.16
C ILE A 85 -1.35 14.55 4.47
N GLU A 86 -0.35 14.71 5.33
CA GLU A 86 -0.48 15.47 6.57
C GLU A 86 -0.89 16.92 6.30
N ALA A 87 -0.22 17.60 5.36
CA ALA A 87 -0.57 18.97 4.99
C ALA A 87 -2.01 19.06 4.48
N MET A 88 -2.44 18.11 3.63
CA MET A 88 -3.81 18.07 3.12
C MET A 88 -4.82 17.92 4.26
N VAL A 89 -4.61 16.96 5.18
CA VAL A 89 -5.53 16.71 6.29
C VAL A 89 -5.58 17.91 7.25
N LEU A 90 -4.42 18.49 7.58
CA LEU A 90 -4.34 19.67 8.44
C LEU A 90 -4.98 20.90 7.80
N LEU A 91 -4.79 21.13 6.49
CA LEU A 91 -5.42 22.24 5.79
C LEU A 91 -6.95 22.09 5.75
N VAL A 92 -7.47 20.90 5.44
CA VAL A 92 -8.92 20.66 5.46
C VAL A 92 -9.48 20.91 6.85
N ASN A 93 -8.81 20.40 7.88
CA ASN A 93 -9.21 20.59 9.27
C ASN A 93 -9.06 22.06 9.74
N PHE A 94 -8.11 22.83 9.19
CA PHE A 94 -7.94 24.25 9.47
C PHE A 94 -9.03 25.11 8.81
N PHE A 95 -9.42 24.81 7.56
CA PHE A 95 -10.44 25.59 6.84
C PHE A 95 -11.88 25.22 7.24
N PHE A 96 -12.14 23.94 7.52
CA PHE A 96 -13.49 23.41 7.75
C PHE A 96 -13.71 22.90 9.17
N GLY A 97 -12.67 22.80 10.00
CA GLY A 97 -12.78 22.30 11.36
C GLY A 97 -13.16 23.37 12.38
N ASN A 98 -13.59 22.90 13.55
CA ASN A 98 -13.87 23.76 14.69
C ASN A 98 -12.57 24.16 15.40
N TRP A 99 -12.32 25.46 15.45
CA TRP A 99 -11.14 26.05 16.09
C TRP A 99 -10.99 25.70 17.57
N GLU A 100 -12.11 25.47 18.27
CA GLU A 100 -12.11 25.07 19.69
C GLU A 100 -11.53 23.66 19.92
N LEU A 101 -11.65 22.79 18.93
CA LEU A 101 -11.13 21.42 18.99
C LEU A 101 -9.64 21.36 18.60
N PHE A 102 -9.13 22.39 17.92
CA PHE A 102 -7.75 22.51 17.43
C PHE A 102 -6.69 22.77 18.51
N THR A 103 -6.71 21.95 19.56
CA THR A 103 -5.74 21.99 20.64
C THR A 103 -4.44 21.30 20.23
N ALA A 104 -3.31 21.75 20.79
CA ALA A 104 -1.99 21.13 20.57
C ALA A 104 -1.97 19.59 20.72
N PRO A 105 -2.62 18.97 21.74
CA PRO A 105 -2.67 17.51 21.84
C PRO A 105 -3.47 16.84 20.71
N MET A 106 -4.54 17.46 20.21
CA MET A 106 -5.30 16.90 19.08
C MET A 106 -4.47 16.93 17.79
N ILE A 107 -3.79 18.05 17.51
CA ILE A 107 -2.91 18.19 16.34
C ILE A 107 -1.77 17.16 16.39
N LEU A 108 -1.13 17.01 17.55
CA LEU A 108 -0.06 16.02 17.74
C LEU A 108 -0.57 14.60 17.52
N THR A 109 -1.76 14.28 18.02
CA THR A 109 -2.38 12.95 17.84
C THR A 109 -2.71 12.69 16.38
N LEU A 110 -3.19 13.69 15.62
CA LEU A 110 -3.45 13.58 14.19
C LEU A 110 -2.17 13.31 13.39
N ILE A 111 -1.11 14.07 13.64
CA ILE A 111 0.20 13.89 12.97
C ILE A 111 0.74 12.48 13.25
N LEU A 112 0.81 12.09 14.52
CA LEU A 112 1.31 10.76 14.91
C LEU A 112 0.42 9.63 14.37
N GLY A 113 -0.89 9.84 14.34
CA GLY A 113 -1.86 8.90 13.79
C GLY A 113 -1.64 8.67 12.29
N ILE A 114 -1.54 9.75 11.49
CA ILE A 114 -1.29 9.65 10.04
C ILE A 114 0.06 8.98 9.77
N ALA A 115 1.12 9.36 10.50
CA ALA A 115 2.43 8.72 10.39
C ALA A 115 2.38 7.22 10.71
N LEU A 116 1.61 6.83 11.74
CA LEU A 116 1.40 5.43 12.10
C LEU A 116 0.66 4.66 11.00
N ILE A 117 -0.44 5.20 10.48
CA ILE A 117 -1.20 4.59 9.38
C ILE A 117 -0.30 4.36 8.18
N PHE A 118 0.49 5.36 7.83
CA PHE A 118 1.43 5.28 6.72
C PHE A 118 2.48 4.18 6.92
N CYS A 119 3.02 4.05 8.13
CA CYS A 119 3.96 2.98 8.49
C CYS A 119 3.31 1.59 8.35
N VAL A 120 2.07 1.42 8.84
CA VAL A 120 1.31 0.17 8.76
C VAL A 120 1.04 -0.20 7.30
N VAL A 121 0.59 0.75 6.49
CA VAL A 121 0.30 0.51 5.06
C VAL A 121 1.56 0.11 4.31
N TYR A 122 2.67 0.81 4.54
CA TYR A 122 3.96 0.46 3.93
C TYR A 122 4.42 -0.94 4.35
N LEU A 123 4.29 -1.28 5.64
CA LEU A 123 4.64 -2.61 6.15
C LEU A 123 3.79 -3.71 5.50
N VAL A 124 2.47 -3.52 5.41
CA VAL A 124 1.57 -4.51 4.81
C VAL A 124 1.85 -4.68 3.31
N MET A 125 2.08 -3.58 2.59
CA MET A 125 2.46 -3.64 1.18
C MET A 125 3.79 -4.37 0.97
N TRP A 126 4.79 -4.08 1.80
CA TRP A 126 6.07 -4.76 1.75
C TRP A 126 5.95 -6.27 2.04
N LEU A 127 5.12 -6.65 3.02
CA LEU A 127 4.84 -8.05 3.31
C LEU A 127 4.11 -8.75 2.15
N ASN A 128 3.18 -8.04 1.49
CA ASN A 128 2.47 -8.55 0.31
C ASN A 128 3.44 -8.80 -0.85
N GLU A 129 4.28 -7.81 -1.19
CA GLU A 129 5.31 -7.95 -2.22
C GLU A 129 6.25 -9.11 -1.92
N ARG A 130 6.72 -9.23 -0.66
CA ARG A 130 7.61 -10.32 -0.24
C ARG A 130 6.96 -11.71 -0.35
N ARG A 131 5.63 -11.82 -0.14
CA ARG A 131 4.90 -13.08 -0.38
C ARG A 131 4.83 -13.40 -1.87
N ILE A 132 4.47 -12.42 -2.69
CA ILE A 132 4.34 -12.59 -4.15
C ILE A 132 5.69 -12.99 -4.77
N SER A 133 6.79 -12.35 -4.38
CA SER A 133 8.12 -12.69 -4.89
C SER A 133 8.56 -14.12 -4.54
N ARG A 134 8.25 -14.61 -3.33
CA ARG A 134 8.58 -15.99 -2.94
C ARG A 134 7.80 -17.01 -3.77
N PHE A 135 6.50 -16.79 -3.94
CA PHE A 135 5.64 -17.64 -4.76
C PHE A 135 6.14 -17.71 -6.22
N PHE A 136 6.54 -16.57 -6.80
CA PHE A 136 7.12 -16.56 -8.16
C PHE A 136 8.46 -17.32 -8.25
N ASN A 137 9.33 -17.18 -7.26
CA ASN A 137 10.61 -17.89 -7.25
C ASN A 137 10.43 -19.42 -7.18
N GLU A 138 9.47 -19.88 -6.37
CA GLU A 138 9.13 -21.29 -6.27
C GLU A 138 8.61 -21.85 -7.60
N ARG A 139 7.69 -21.13 -8.26
CA ARG A 139 7.16 -21.51 -9.57
C ARG A 139 8.22 -21.51 -10.68
N LEU A 140 9.17 -20.57 -10.64
CA LEU A 140 10.30 -20.52 -11.57
C LEU A 140 11.21 -21.74 -11.41
N LEU A 141 11.49 -22.15 -10.17
CA LEU A 141 12.27 -23.35 -9.88
C LEU A 141 11.56 -24.63 -10.34
N GLU A 142 10.25 -24.73 -10.14
CA GLU A 142 9.44 -25.85 -10.65
C GLU A 142 9.53 -25.94 -12.19
N PHE A 143 9.29 -24.82 -12.87
CA PHE A 143 9.34 -24.77 -14.33
C PHE A 143 10.74 -25.10 -14.89
N GLN A 144 11.80 -24.61 -14.26
CA GLN A 144 13.18 -24.95 -14.65
C GLN A 144 13.47 -26.44 -14.51
N LYS A 145 13.03 -27.07 -13.41
CA LYS A 145 13.18 -28.52 -13.21
C LYS A 145 12.43 -29.32 -14.27
N GLU A 146 11.20 -28.94 -14.59
CA GLU A 146 10.40 -29.59 -15.63
C GLU A 146 11.05 -29.50 -17.02
N VAL A 147 11.57 -28.32 -17.39
CA VAL A 147 12.28 -28.13 -18.66
C VAL A 147 13.58 -28.94 -18.70
N GLN A 148 14.30 -29.02 -17.59
CA GLN A 148 15.55 -29.78 -17.51
C GLN A 148 15.30 -31.29 -17.64
N LEU A 149 14.32 -31.83 -16.91
CA LEU A 149 13.90 -33.23 -17.02
C LEU A 149 13.48 -33.58 -18.45
N ARG A 150 12.67 -32.73 -19.08
CA ARG A 150 12.25 -32.91 -20.48
C ARG A 150 13.43 -32.93 -21.45
N ASN A 151 14.44 -32.07 -21.24
CA ASN A 151 15.63 -32.05 -22.07
C ASN A 151 16.48 -33.31 -21.89
N GLU A 152 16.63 -33.81 -20.66
CA GLU A 152 17.33 -35.06 -20.36
C GLU A 152 16.62 -36.27 -21.00
N GLU A 153 15.29 -36.34 -20.94
CA GLU A 153 14.51 -37.37 -21.63
C GLU A 153 14.69 -37.32 -23.15
N ARG A 154 14.72 -36.12 -23.74
CA ARG A 154 14.97 -35.95 -25.18
C ARG A 154 16.37 -36.42 -25.58
N LEU A 155 17.39 -36.12 -24.79
CA LEU A 155 18.76 -36.57 -25.04
C LEU A 155 18.86 -38.10 -24.96
N LYS A 156 18.31 -38.72 -23.91
CA LYS A 156 18.26 -40.19 -23.78
C LYS A 156 17.55 -40.86 -24.96
N ASN A 157 16.44 -40.28 -25.41
CA ASN A 157 15.75 -40.79 -26.59
C ASN A 157 16.63 -40.65 -27.84
N GLN A 158 17.28 -39.51 -28.07
CA GLN A 158 18.15 -39.35 -29.24
C GLN A 158 19.34 -40.33 -29.25
N GLU A 159 19.96 -40.60 -28.11
CA GLU A 159 21.03 -41.61 -28.00
C GLU A 159 20.53 -43.03 -28.28
N ALA A 160 19.33 -43.38 -27.80
CA ALA A 160 18.72 -44.69 -28.05
C ALA A 160 18.36 -44.94 -29.53
N TRP A 161 18.06 -43.88 -30.30
CA TRP A 161 17.71 -43.98 -31.72
C TRP A 161 18.90 -43.73 -32.67
N GLY A 162 19.96 -43.05 -32.22
CA GLY A 162 21.14 -42.70 -33.03
C GLY A 162 22.31 -43.70 -32.99
N GLY A 163 22.25 -44.73 -32.13
CA GLY A 163 23.29 -45.75 -31.98
C GLY A 163 23.19 -46.96 -32.93
N ARG A 164 22.56 -46.83 -34.10
CA ARG A 164 22.50 -47.87 -35.14
C ARG A 164 23.16 -47.41 -36.42
#